data_AF-G0W3Y4-F1
#
_entry.id   AF-G0W3Y4-F1
#
_cell.length_a   1.000
_cell.length_b   1.000
_cell.length_c   1.000
_cell.angle_alpha   90.00
_cell.angle_beta   90.00
_cell.angle_gamma   90.00
#
_symmetry.space_group_name_H-M   'P 1'
#
loop_
_entity.id
_entity.type
_entity.pdbx_description
1 polymer ?
#
loop_
_entity_poly.entity_id
_entity_poly.type
_entity_poly.pdbx_seq_one_letter_code
_entity_poly.pdbx_strand_id
1 'polypeptide(L)'
;MNVFKCLITFIYNVIKSSFNQRHILSLPLNFILNFLPVIIWLTIFDHAGLIPINIRPAIHSKIAFWSDQYLFGDWWGELTTQYDGITKYTNISYFTSSLFASIMLIILPLSIWYHIHYRKGIKQNLLEWYDDIFHFNNKTNPKRLRILLLPYLTPLITFIILNIDHIFAYQSEENFTKTKDLIAWFSYVILHVTVPILTAVYLYVFQPAGTLKCFSFALGLQNIAGVFTHLLIPMASPWFTHLYGINDTEHVNYTQDGFAAGLIRVDTHLGTHLNTKGFHMSPIVFGAVPSLHSAIAFQCALFLLTRSTSLKHRFLKDNHQQVNLKDESYGEDLEMAPLSLRGQSQDNTNAINNKTNSNSNSNSEDEGCSSLSSSENIVGSLNNSADDEEEDVDDLDSTKNEERVITYTPNQDNNNHVSLDFIHYYDENLEITNKWYFRIFNKGLVPKSLIGSFVILQWWATMYLDHHYRFDLFIGVLYSLTSFTIINWFILQPVVLNDFIKIRLGQIEDTKNEGKTLGMRVFQGTNYEWFF
;
A
#
# COMPACT_ATOMS: atom_id res chain seq x y z
N MET A 1 21.10 -27.90 -23.96
CA MET A 1 20.36 -27.05 -24.92
C MET A 1 19.57 -25.90 -24.26
N ASN A 2 18.96 -26.09 -23.08
CA ASN A 2 17.97 -25.13 -22.55
C ASN A 2 18.48 -23.75 -22.11
N VAL A 3 19.58 -23.64 -21.34
CA VAL A 3 19.97 -22.37 -20.68
C VAL A 3 20.13 -21.20 -21.66
N PHE A 4 20.82 -21.41 -22.79
CA PHE A 4 21.01 -20.38 -23.81
C PHE A 4 19.69 -19.95 -24.48
N LYS A 5 18.77 -20.90 -24.71
CA LYS A 5 17.42 -20.61 -25.22
C LYS A 5 16.61 -19.79 -24.21
N CYS A 6 16.65 -20.15 -22.93
CA CYS A 6 16.00 -19.38 -21.87
C CYS A 6 16.56 -17.96 -21.74
N LEU A 7 17.88 -17.78 -21.86
CA LEU A 7 18.52 -16.46 -21.84
C LEU A 7 18.10 -15.61 -23.04
N ILE A 8 18.03 -16.19 -24.25
CA ILE A 8 17.52 -15.49 -25.44
C ILE A 8 16.04 -15.12 -25.28
N THR A 9 15.19 -16.02 -24.79
CA THR A 9 13.78 -15.73 -24.51
C THR A 9 13.63 -14.63 -23.47
N PHE A 10 14.41 -14.64 -22.40
CA PHE A 10 14.43 -13.57 -21.39
C PHE A 10 14.84 -12.23 -22.00
N ILE A 11 15.94 -12.15 -22.75
CA ILE A 11 16.39 -10.91 -23.40
C ILE A 11 15.34 -10.40 -24.41
N TYR A 12 14.75 -11.29 -25.22
CA TYR A 12 13.66 -10.95 -26.13
C TYR A 12 12.43 -10.39 -25.38
N ASN A 13 12.01 -11.05 -24.30
CA ASN A 13 10.89 -10.60 -23.48
C ASN A 13 11.19 -9.26 -22.78
N VAL A 14 12.43 -9.03 -22.30
CA VAL A 14 12.87 -7.74 -21.74
C VAL A 14 12.76 -6.64 -22.79
N ILE A 15 13.29 -6.84 -24.00
CA ILE A 15 13.24 -5.86 -25.09
C ILE A 15 11.78 -5.57 -25.47
N LYS A 16 11.00 -6.62 -25.74
CA LYS A 16 9.57 -6.52 -26.11
C LYS A 16 8.73 -5.81 -25.04
N SER A 17 8.95 -6.13 -23.77
CA SER A 17 8.21 -5.56 -22.63
C SER A 17 8.67 -4.14 -22.27
N SER A 18 9.93 -3.78 -22.53
CA SER A 18 10.45 -2.41 -22.36
C SER A 18 9.85 -1.44 -23.38
N PHE A 19 9.66 -1.90 -24.62
CA PHE A 19 8.95 -1.10 -25.63
C PHE A 19 7.43 -1.08 -25.39
N ASN A 20 6.81 -2.21 -25.04
CA ASN A 20 5.36 -2.31 -24.77
C ASN A 20 4.50 -1.62 -25.85
N GLN A 21 4.63 -2.08 -27.09
CA GLN A 21 3.99 -1.50 -28.29
C GLN A 21 4.43 -0.06 -28.68
N ARG A 22 5.34 0.59 -27.93
CA ARG A 22 5.83 1.96 -28.22
C ARG A 22 7.07 1.96 -29.11
N HIS A 23 7.15 2.95 -30.01
CA HIS A 23 8.35 3.18 -30.84
C HIS A 23 9.50 3.79 -30.02
N ILE A 24 10.74 3.54 -30.44
CA ILE A 24 11.97 3.99 -29.74
C ILE A 24 12.03 5.52 -29.50
N LEU A 25 11.56 6.34 -30.44
CA LEU A 25 11.48 7.79 -30.29
C LEU A 25 10.38 8.23 -29.30
N SER A 26 9.30 7.45 -29.19
CA SER A 26 8.17 7.76 -28.32
C SER A 26 8.39 7.36 -26.86
N LEU A 27 9.35 6.46 -26.58
CA LEU A 27 9.62 5.95 -25.24
C LEU A 27 10.22 7.03 -24.30
N PRO A 28 11.24 7.82 -24.69
CA PRO A 28 11.73 8.96 -23.90
C PRO A 28 10.66 10.03 -23.68
N LEU A 29 9.87 10.37 -24.72
CA LEU A 29 8.79 11.34 -24.60
C LEU A 29 7.71 10.86 -23.60
N ASN A 30 7.36 9.57 -23.65
CA ASN A 30 6.46 8.97 -22.66
C ASN A 30 7.06 9.02 -21.25
N PHE A 31 8.36 8.77 -21.08
CA PHE A 31 9.00 8.89 -19.77
C PHE A 31 8.89 10.33 -19.24
N ILE A 32 9.29 11.32 -20.04
CA ILE A 32 9.21 12.75 -19.71
C ILE A 32 7.77 13.14 -19.33
N LEU A 33 6.76 12.79 -20.15
CA LEU A 33 5.36 13.12 -19.85
C LEU A 33 4.82 12.46 -18.58
N ASN A 34 5.29 11.26 -18.23
CA ASN A 34 4.88 10.57 -17.00
C ASN A 34 5.66 11.03 -15.75
N PHE A 35 6.77 11.76 -15.93
CA PHE A 35 7.56 12.39 -14.85
C PHE A 35 7.51 13.93 -14.88
N LEU A 36 6.67 14.53 -15.73
CA LEU A 36 6.63 15.97 -15.96
C LEU A 36 6.43 16.80 -14.67
N PRO A 37 5.57 16.43 -13.70
CA PRO A 37 5.47 17.14 -12.43
C PRO A 37 6.74 17.10 -11.57
N VAL A 38 7.53 16.02 -11.65
CA VAL A 38 8.82 15.91 -10.95
C VAL A 38 9.89 16.77 -11.64
N ILE A 39 9.89 16.79 -12.98
CA ILE A 39 10.79 17.65 -13.77
C ILE A 39 10.47 19.13 -13.48
N ILE A 40 9.20 19.53 -13.50
CA ILE A 40 8.75 20.89 -13.17
C ILE A 40 9.19 21.30 -11.76
N TRP A 41 9.01 20.44 -10.75
CA TRP A 41 9.50 20.70 -9.40
C TRP A 41 11.01 20.98 -9.37
N LEU A 42 11.81 20.12 -9.99
CA LEU A 42 13.27 20.26 -10.01
C LEU A 42 13.70 21.56 -10.71
N THR A 43 13.06 21.92 -11.84
CA THR A 43 13.33 23.20 -12.53
C THR A 43 12.94 24.41 -11.67
N ILE A 44 11.80 24.39 -10.98
CA ILE A 44 11.40 25.49 -10.08
C ILE A 44 12.40 25.64 -8.92
N PHE A 45 12.85 24.53 -8.32
CA PHE A 45 13.81 24.55 -7.23
C PHE A 45 15.18 25.08 -7.67
N ASP A 46 15.73 24.52 -8.76
CA ASP A 46 17.02 24.92 -9.33
C ASP A 46 17.06 26.41 -9.71
N HIS A 47 15.96 26.93 -10.29
CA HIS A 47 15.85 28.33 -10.69
C HIS A 47 15.34 29.27 -9.57
N ALA A 48 15.03 28.78 -8.38
CA ALA A 48 14.52 29.59 -7.26
C ALA A 48 15.47 30.74 -6.86
N GLY A 49 16.78 30.51 -6.99
CA GLY A 49 17.81 31.52 -6.71
C GLY A 49 17.69 32.78 -7.58
N LEU A 50 17.11 32.67 -8.78
CA LEU A 50 16.95 33.77 -9.74
C LEU A 50 15.89 34.81 -9.33
N ILE A 51 15.04 34.50 -8.33
CA ILE A 51 13.99 35.42 -7.85
C ILE A 51 14.66 36.61 -7.14
N PRO A 52 14.51 37.87 -7.61
CA PRO A 52 15.16 39.03 -7.01
C PRO A 52 14.76 39.24 -5.55
N ILE A 53 15.74 39.52 -4.68
CA ILE A 53 15.55 39.64 -3.23
C ILE A 53 14.44 40.65 -2.87
N ASN A 54 14.34 41.74 -3.62
CA ASN A 54 13.36 42.82 -3.38
C ASN A 54 11.89 42.45 -3.70
N ILE A 55 11.61 41.26 -4.24
CA ILE A 55 10.24 40.74 -4.43
C ILE A 55 9.96 39.47 -3.62
N ARG A 56 10.92 38.99 -2.81
CA ARG A 56 10.71 37.84 -1.92
C ARG A 56 9.89 38.28 -0.68
N PRO A 57 9.04 37.41 -0.12
CA PRO A 57 8.25 37.73 1.07
C PRO A 57 9.12 37.83 2.34
N ALA A 58 8.51 38.24 3.45
CA ALA A 58 9.18 38.23 4.76
C ALA A 58 9.53 36.81 5.21
N ILE A 59 10.68 36.65 5.86
CA ILE A 59 11.13 35.37 6.42
C ILE A 59 10.50 35.19 7.81
N HIS A 60 9.81 34.08 8.01
CA HIS A 60 9.09 33.73 9.23
C HIS A 60 9.92 32.80 10.13
N SER A 61 11.08 33.27 10.60
CA SER A 61 12.05 32.46 11.37
C SER A 61 11.43 31.74 12.57
N LYS A 62 10.50 32.38 13.29
CA LYS A 62 9.95 31.86 14.56
C LYS A 62 8.76 30.90 14.41
N ILE A 63 8.09 30.84 13.26
CA ILE A 63 6.80 30.12 13.14
C ILE A 63 6.99 28.60 13.29
N ALA A 64 7.96 28.01 12.58
CA ALA A 64 8.21 26.57 12.65
C ALA A 64 8.54 26.10 14.07
N PHE A 65 9.43 26.83 14.76
CA PHE A 65 9.79 26.60 16.17
C PHE A 65 8.56 26.61 17.10
N TRP A 66 7.78 27.70 17.10
CA TRP A 66 6.60 27.80 17.97
C TRP A 66 5.54 26.74 17.64
N SER A 67 5.35 26.40 16.36
CA SER A 67 4.44 25.33 15.95
C SER A 67 4.92 23.95 16.44
N ASP A 68 6.22 23.68 16.40
CA ASP A 68 6.79 22.43 16.94
C ASP A 68 6.55 22.33 18.45
N GLN A 69 6.96 23.34 19.22
CA GLN A 69 6.86 23.28 20.67
C GLN A 69 5.41 23.27 21.17
N TYR A 70 4.49 24.03 20.57
CA TYR A 70 3.08 24.02 21.00
C TYR A 70 2.27 22.83 20.48
N LEU A 71 2.62 22.20 19.35
CA LEU A 71 1.86 21.04 18.83
C LEU A 71 2.42 19.70 19.32
N PHE A 72 3.75 19.57 19.49
CA PHE A 72 4.40 18.29 19.84
C PHE A 72 4.89 18.23 21.28
N GLY A 73 5.17 19.36 21.92
CA GLY A 73 5.58 19.43 23.33
C GLY A 73 7.07 19.70 23.51
N ASP A 74 7.39 20.57 24.47
CA ASP A 74 8.72 21.05 24.82
C ASP A 74 9.46 20.09 25.76
N TRP A 75 9.76 18.89 25.25
CA TRP A 75 10.41 17.79 26.00
C TRP A 75 11.85 18.10 26.46
N TRP A 76 12.49 19.12 25.90
CA TRP A 76 13.88 19.48 26.15
C TRP A 76 14.07 20.84 26.81
N GLY A 77 13.00 21.61 27.01
CA GLY A 77 13.09 22.95 27.57
C GLY A 77 13.61 23.99 26.58
N GLU A 78 13.46 23.77 25.28
CA GLU A 78 13.79 24.73 24.23
C GLU A 78 13.10 26.09 24.46
N LEU A 79 11.84 26.09 24.92
CA LEU A 79 11.14 27.34 25.26
C LEU A 79 11.76 28.04 26.49
N THR A 80 12.41 27.28 27.37
CA THR A 80 13.12 27.79 28.54
C THR A 80 14.51 28.30 28.17
N THR A 81 15.24 27.60 27.29
CA THR A 81 16.54 27.99 26.73
C THR A 81 16.45 29.25 25.89
N GLN A 82 15.44 29.35 25.03
CA GLN A 82 15.29 30.42 24.04
C GLN A 82 14.59 31.68 24.60
N TYR A 83 14.09 31.63 25.84
CA TYR A 83 13.44 32.75 26.55
C TYR A 83 13.86 32.82 28.02
N ASP A 84 15.17 32.88 28.28
CA ASP A 84 15.80 33.30 29.54
C ASP A 84 15.23 32.63 30.82
N GLY A 85 14.90 31.34 30.76
CA GLY A 85 14.40 30.58 31.91
C GLY A 85 12.88 30.64 32.14
N ILE A 86 12.07 31.20 31.23
CA ILE A 86 10.62 31.38 31.44
C ILE A 86 9.84 30.07 31.22
N THR A 87 9.83 29.22 32.25
CA THR A 87 9.14 27.90 32.29
C THR A 87 7.62 27.94 32.06
N LYS A 88 6.98 29.12 32.10
CA LYS A 88 5.55 29.29 31.81
C LYS A 88 5.17 28.76 30.43
N TYR A 89 6.04 28.95 29.42
CA TYR A 89 5.75 28.54 28.05
C TYR A 89 5.77 27.01 27.89
N THR A 90 6.72 26.33 28.53
CA THR A 90 6.83 24.86 28.59
C THR A 90 5.57 24.20 29.15
N ASN A 91 4.98 24.73 30.24
CA ASN A 91 3.72 24.22 30.78
C ASN A 91 2.52 24.40 29.82
N ILE A 92 2.47 25.50 29.08
CA ILE A 92 1.43 25.74 28.07
C ILE A 92 1.63 24.78 26.88
N SER A 93 2.87 24.54 26.47
CA SER A 93 3.26 23.59 25.41
C SER A 93 2.76 22.17 25.65
N TYR A 94 2.95 21.61 26.86
CA TYR A 94 2.40 20.28 27.18
C TYR A 94 0.86 20.25 27.13
N PHE A 95 0.20 21.32 27.56
CA PHE A 95 -1.26 21.43 27.49
C PHE A 95 -1.78 21.51 26.04
N THR A 96 -1.19 22.36 25.20
CA THR A 96 -1.61 22.49 23.79
C THR A 96 -1.28 21.26 22.95
N SER A 97 -0.14 20.60 23.19
CA SER A 97 0.22 19.31 22.56
C SER A 97 -0.80 18.22 22.92
N SER A 98 -1.15 18.11 24.21
CA SER A 98 -2.17 17.17 24.69
C SER A 98 -3.56 17.45 24.10
N LEU A 99 -3.93 18.74 23.96
CA LEU A 99 -5.19 19.17 23.37
C LEU A 99 -5.25 18.86 21.85
N PHE A 100 -4.16 19.12 21.14
CA PHE A 100 -4.01 18.82 19.71
C PHE A 100 -4.13 17.32 19.45
N ALA A 101 -3.35 16.49 20.17
CA ALA A 101 -3.41 15.04 20.04
C ALA A 101 -4.82 14.49 20.36
N SER A 102 -5.42 14.94 21.46
CA SER A 102 -6.73 14.46 21.90
C SER A 102 -7.87 14.86 20.95
N ILE A 103 -7.96 16.14 20.56
CA ILE A 103 -9.11 16.63 19.77
C ILE A 103 -8.88 16.44 18.27
N MET A 104 -7.73 16.87 17.73
CA MET A 104 -7.49 16.89 16.28
C MET A 104 -7.03 15.55 15.72
N LEU A 105 -6.31 14.73 16.51
CA LEU A 105 -5.74 13.46 16.02
C LEU A 105 -6.51 12.22 16.48
N ILE A 106 -7.26 12.29 17.59
CA ILE A 106 -8.07 11.17 18.12
C ILE A 106 -9.57 11.43 17.90
N ILE A 107 -10.16 12.42 18.59
CA ILE A 107 -11.61 12.59 18.63
C ILE A 107 -12.19 12.92 17.25
N LEU A 108 -11.60 13.88 16.52
CA LEU A 108 -12.10 14.29 15.21
C LEU A 108 -12.03 13.16 14.15
N PRO A 109 -10.89 12.47 13.92
CA PRO A 109 -10.83 11.39 12.94
C PRO A 109 -11.71 10.19 13.31
N LEU A 110 -11.80 9.82 14.60
CA LEU A 110 -12.72 8.76 15.05
C LEU A 110 -14.19 9.13 14.89
N SER A 111 -14.55 10.40 15.09
CA SER A 111 -15.93 10.89 14.87
C SER A 111 -16.31 10.84 13.40
N ILE A 112 -15.40 11.20 12.49
CA ILE A 112 -15.60 11.11 11.03
C ILE A 112 -15.73 9.63 10.62
N TRP A 113 -14.81 8.77 11.06
CA TRP A 113 -14.86 7.32 10.82
C TRP A 113 -16.18 6.69 11.29
N TYR A 114 -16.61 7.01 12.52
CA TYR A 114 -17.88 6.51 13.07
C TYR A 114 -19.08 7.00 12.26
N HIS A 115 -19.12 8.29 11.90
CA HIS A 115 -20.20 8.84 11.08
C HIS A 115 -20.28 8.13 9.70
N ILE A 116 -19.15 7.91 9.03
CA ILE A 116 -19.12 7.32 7.69
C ILE A 116 -19.46 5.82 7.72
N HIS A 117 -18.85 5.05 8.63
CA HIS A 117 -18.97 3.60 8.61
C HIS A 117 -20.14 3.05 9.43
N TYR A 118 -20.60 3.75 10.48
CA TYR A 118 -21.72 3.31 11.33
C TYR A 118 -23.01 4.10 11.07
N ARG A 119 -22.95 5.43 10.91
CA ARG A 119 -24.18 6.24 10.66
C ARG A 119 -24.61 6.29 9.19
N LYS A 120 -23.68 6.31 8.24
CA LYS A 120 -23.96 6.18 6.79
C LYS A 120 -23.84 4.75 6.25
N GLY A 121 -23.41 3.79 7.08
CA GLY A 121 -23.34 2.37 6.72
C GLY A 121 -22.35 2.02 5.60
N ILE A 122 -21.41 2.92 5.26
CA ILE A 122 -20.45 2.69 4.16
C ILE A 122 -19.46 1.61 4.60
N LYS A 123 -19.57 0.40 4.02
CA LYS A 123 -18.74 -0.76 4.39
C LYS A 123 -17.36 -0.79 3.71
N GLN A 124 -17.16 0.01 2.65
CA GLN A 124 -15.94 0.07 1.84
C GLN A 124 -14.89 1.03 2.43
N ASN A 125 -13.64 0.86 2.01
CA ASN A 125 -12.52 1.74 2.32
C ASN A 125 -12.48 2.95 1.37
N LEU A 126 -12.56 4.17 1.91
CA LEU A 126 -12.62 5.40 1.11
C LEU A 126 -11.39 5.62 0.23
N LEU A 127 -10.22 5.16 0.68
CA LEU A 127 -8.95 5.38 0.00
C LEU A 127 -8.60 4.22 -0.94
N GLU A 128 -9.20 3.04 -0.77
CA GLU A 128 -8.89 1.85 -1.58
C GLU A 128 -10.17 1.07 -1.87
N TRP A 129 -10.87 1.43 -2.95
CA TRP A 129 -12.22 0.93 -3.26
C TRP A 129 -12.28 -0.57 -3.51
N TYR A 130 -11.13 -1.16 -3.86
CA TYR A 130 -10.92 -2.58 -4.16
C TYR A 130 -10.08 -3.29 -3.08
N ASP A 131 -10.07 -2.81 -1.83
CA ASP A 131 -9.20 -3.38 -0.77
C ASP A 131 -9.54 -4.83 -0.38
N ASP A 132 -10.77 -5.27 -0.65
CA ASP A 132 -11.15 -6.68 -0.66
C ASP A 132 -10.35 -7.46 -1.72
N ILE A 133 -10.51 -7.12 -3.00
CA ILE A 133 -9.81 -7.75 -4.14
C ILE A 133 -8.29 -7.70 -3.96
N PHE A 134 -7.74 -6.64 -3.34
CA PHE A 134 -6.30 -6.48 -3.16
C PHE A 134 -5.72 -7.12 -1.87
N HIS A 135 -6.50 -7.29 -0.78
CA HIS A 135 -5.96 -7.68 0.53
C HIS A 135 -6.74 -8.73 1.34
N PHE A 136 -8.00 -9.04 1.02
CA PHE A 136 -8.83 -9.95 1.84
C PHE A 136 -9.47 -11.06 0.98
N ASN A 137 -9.72 -12.24 1.54
CA ASN A 137 -10.40 -13.33 0.81
C ASN A 137 -11.93 -13.33 1.03
N ASN A 138 -12.42 -12.49 1.94
CA ASN A 138 -13.83 -12.42 2.32
C ASN A 138 -14.17 -10.98 2.73
N LYS A 139 -15.25 -10.44 2.13
CA LYS A 139 -15.76 -9.07 2.34
C LYS A 139 -16.25 -8.81 3.78
N THR A 140 -16.50 -9.84 4.59
CA THR A 140 -16.93 -9.70 6.00
C THR A 140 -15.76 -9.64 7.00
N ASN A 141 -14.51 -9.82 6.56
CA ASN A 141 -13.39 -10.07 7.47
C ASN A 141 -13.08 -8.88 8.41
N PRO A 142 -12.90 -9.10 9.73
CA PRO A 142 -12.74 -8.03 10.72
C PRO A 142 -11.38 -7.28 10.69
N LYS A 143 -10.53 -7.49 9.68
CA LYS A 143 -9.28 -6.71 9.45
C LYS A 143 -9.51 -5.24 9.03
N ARG A 144 -10.67 -4.67 9.38
CA ARG A 144 -11.08 -3.27 9.19
C ARG A 144 -10.14 -2.25 9.85
N LEU A 145 -9.17 -2.69 10.64
CA LEU A 145 -8.07 -1.84 11.11
C LEU A 145 -7.41 -1.07 9.95
N ARG A 146 -7.32 -1.63 8.73
CA ARG A 146 -6.84 -0.89 7.55
C ARG A 146 -7.72 0.32 7.18
N ILE A 147 -9.04 0.14 7.24
CA ILE A 147 -10.07 1.16 6.96
C ILE A 147 -10.01 2.29 8.00
N LEU A 148 -9.56 1.99 9.22
CA LEU A 148 -9.36 2.99 10.28
C LEU A 148 -7.98 3.67 10.18
N LEU A 149 -6.89 2.89 10.08
CA LEU A 149 -5.53 3.41 10.17
C LEU A 149 -5.19 4.38 9.05
N LEU A 150 -5.36 3.97 7.79
CA LEU A 150 -4.77 4.67 6.65
C LEU A 150 -5.50 5.98 6.25
N PRO A 151 -6.84 6.06 6.23
CA PRO A 151 -7.53 7.32 5.90
C PRO A 151 -7.84 8.22 7.11
N TYR A 152 -7.74 7.74 8.36
CA TYR A 152 -8.11 8.53 9.54
C TYR A 152 -6.99 8.65 10.60
N LEU A 153 -6.34 7.56 11.00
CA LEU A 153 -5.35 7.61 12.10
C LEU A 153 -3.90 7.82 11.66
N THR A 154 -3.59 7.92 10.37
CA THR A 154 -2.22 8.20 9.91
C THR A 154 -1.60 9.44 10.58
N PRO A 155 -2.28 10.60 10.70
CA PRO A 155 -1.74 11.74 11.43
C PRO A 155 -1.41 11.43 12.89
N LEU A 156 -2.25 10.66 13.59
CA LEU A 156 -1.99 10.22 14.97
C LEU A 156 -0.76 9.29 15.06
N ILE A 157 -0.62 8.36 14.12
CA ILE A 157 0.53 7.44 14.05
C ILE A 157 1.82 8.23 13.80
N THR A 158 1.81 9.16 12.84
CA THR A 158 2.93 10.06 12.55
C THR A 158 3.28 10.89 13.78
N PHE A 159 2.30 11.45 14.50
CA PHE A 159 2.53 12.23 15.72
C PHE A 159 3.21 11.41 16.83
N ILE A 160 2.76 10.16 17.04
CA ILE A 160 3.35 9.26 18.04
C ILE A 160 4.78 8.89 17.65
N ILE A 161 5.00 8.49 16.39
CA ILE A 161 6.33 8.10 15.90
C ILE A 161 7.30 9.28 15.95
N LEU A 162 6.91 10.47 15.47
CA LEU A 162 7.78 11.64 15.49
C LEU A 162 8.21 12.04 16.91
N ASN A 163 7.34 11.92 17.92
CA ASN A 163 7.73 12.17 19.31
C ASN A 163 8.65 11.07 19.88
N ILE A 164 8.53 9.82 19.44
CA ILE A 164 9.45 8.74 19.80
C ILE A 164 10.82 8.96 19.15
N ASP A 165 10.86 9.23 17.84
CA ASP A 165 12.07 9.49 17.07
C ASP A 165 12.81 10.73 17.58
N HIS A 166 12.06 11.76 18.01
CA HIS A 166 12.61 12.97 18.62
C HIS A 166 13.49 12.64 19.81
N ILE A 167 13.08 11.74 20.73
CA ILE A 167 13.88 11.36 21.92
C ILE A 167 15.31 10.94 21.55
N PHE A 168 15.51 10.28 20.41
CA PHE A 168 16.82 9.83 19.93
C PHE A 168 17.60 10.90 19.13
N ALA A 169 17.00 12.06 18.87
CA ALA A 169 17.52 13.17 18.08
C ALA A 169 17.96 14.39 18.94
N TYR A 170 18.06 14.24 20.26
CA TYR A 170 18.47 15.31 21.18
C TYR A 170 19.81 15.94 20.80
N GLN A 171 19.88 17.28 20.78
CA GLN A 171 21.07 18.02 20.37
C GLN A 171 22.06 18.18 21.54
N SER A 172 22.73 17.07 21.90
CA SER A 172 23.80 17.05 22.90
C SER A 172 25.03 16.30 22.42
N GLU A 173 26.21 16.71 22.92
CA GLU A 173 27.49 16.07 22.57
C GLU A 173 27.51 14.57 22.89
N GLU A 174 26.89 14.14 23.99
CA GLU A 174 26.75 12.73 24.36
C GLU A 174 25.87 11.94 23.37
N ASN A 175 24.89 12.59 22.73
CA ASN A 175 24.07 11.94 21.71
C ASN A 175 24.85 11.78 20.39
N PHE A 176 25.77 12.69 20.08
CA PHE A 176 26.52 12.73 18.84
C PHE A 176 27.65 11.68 18.79
N THR A 177 27.48 10.66 17.94
CA THR A 177 28.45 9.56 17.80
C THR A 177 28.72 9.26 16.34
N LYS A 178 29.95 8.86 16.01
CA LYS A 178 30.34 8.49 14.63
C LYS A 178 29.39 7.48 13.98
N THR A 179 28.89 6.52 14.76
CA THR A 179 27.91 5.54 14.28
C THR A 179 26.58 6.19 13.91
N LYS A 180 26.01 7.03 14.77
CA LYS A 180 24.76 7.75 14.47
C LYS A 180 24.94 8.76 13.33
N ASP A 181 26.04 9.50 13.31
CA ASP A 181 26.35 10.45 12.23
C ASP A 181 26.40 9.77 10.85
N LEU A 182 27.07 8.62 10.74
CA LEU A 182 27.14 7.86 9.49
C LEU A 182 25.80 7.21 9.10
N ILE A 183 25.00 6.73 10.06
CA ILE A 183 23.65 6.19 9.80
C ILE A 183 22.69 7.30 9.37
N ALA A 184 22.73 8.46 10.03
CA ALA A 184 21.91 9.61 9.69
C ALA A 184 22.25 10.12 8.29
N TRP A 185 23.54 10.28 7.95
CA TRP A 185 24.00 10.62 6.60
C TRP A 185 23.52 9.61 5.55
N PHE A 186 23.65 8.31 5.84
CA PHE A 186 23.24 7.27 4.91
C PHE A 186 21.74 7.34 4.60
N SER A 187 20.89 7.62 5.60
CA SER A 187 19.47 7.87 5.31
C SER A 187 19.28 9.19 4.56
N TYR A 188 19.77 10.29 5.13
CA TYR A 188 19.52 11.66 4.70
C TYR A 188 19.94 11.90 3.25
N VAL A 189 21.11 11.38 2.85
CA VAL A 189 21.71 11.61 1.54
C VAL A 189 21.47 10.43 0.60
N ILE A 190 21.79 9.20 1.01
CA ILE A 190 21.80 8.05 0.09
C ILE A 190 20.41 7.43 -0.06
N LEU A 191 19.72 7.09 1.03
CA LEU A 191 18.39 6.50 0.95
C LEU A 191 17.34 7.50 0.45
N HIS A 192 17.43 8.77 0.84
CA HIS A 192 16.53 9.81 0.36
C HIS A 192 16.47 9.91 -1.17
N VAL A 193 17.61 9.81 -1.86
CA VAL A 193 17.68 9.83 -3.33
C VAL A 193 17.33 8.47 -3.94
N THR A 194 17.78 7.36 -3.34
CA THR A 194 17.65 6.02 -3.95
C THR A 194 16.31 5.33 -3.69
N VAL A 195 15.67 5.51 -2.53
CA VAL A 195 14.40 4.85 -2.19
C VAL A 195 13.22 5.26 -3.09
N PRO A 196 13.07 6.52 -3.54
CA PRO A 196 12.06 6.89 -4.53
C PRO A 196 12.28 6.20 -5.88
N ILE A 197 13.54 6.01 -6.29
CA ILE A 197 13.90 5.29 -7.53
C ILE A 197 13.60 3.80 -7.39
N LEU A 198 13.98 3.18 -6.27
CA LEU A 198 13.67 1.77 -5.97
C LEU A 198 12.15 1.53 -5.86
N THR A 199 11.41 2.49 -5.30
CA THR A 199 9.94 2.48 -5.24
C THR A 199 9.35 2.57 -6.66
N ALA A 200 9.85 3.48 -7.50
CA ALA A 200 9.43 3.60 -8.89
C ALA A 200 9.68 2.29 -9.68
N VAL A 201 10.84 1.65 -9.50
CA VAL A 201 11.16 0.35 -10.11
C VAL A 201 10.22 -0.75 -9.59
N TYR A 202 9.97 -0.83 -8.27
CA TYR A 202 9.04 -1.81 -7.70
C TYR A 202 7.62 -1.65 -8.27
N LEU A 203 7.10 -0.41 -8.34
CA LEU A 203 5.79 -0.12 -8.92
C LEU A 203 5.73 -0.37 -10.43
N TYR A 204 6.84 -0.27 -11.15
CA TYR A 204 6.89 -0.60 -12.57
C TYR A 204 6.91 -2.11 -12.82
N VAL A 205 7.63 -2.86 -11.98
CA VAL A 205 7.81 -4.32 -12.12
C VAL A 205 6.59 -5.11 -11.67
N PHE A 206 6.00 -4.75 -10.51
CA PHE A 206 5.05 -5.61 -9.77
C PHE A 206 3.60 -5.09 -9.69
N GLN A 207 3.26 -3.98 -10.36
CA GLN A 207 1.94 -3.34 -10.21
C GLN A 207 1.28 -3.05 -11.58
N PRO A 208 -0.04 -2.77 -11.62
CA PRO A 208 -0.76 -2.46 -12.85
C PRO A 208 -0.15 -1.30 -13.64
N ALA A 209 -0.19 -1.39 -14.96
CA ALA A 209 0.31 -0.35 -15.86
C ALA A 209 -0.34 1.01 -15.54
N GLY A 210 0.47 2.06 -15.36
CA GLY A 210 0.00 3.38 -14.91
C GLY A 210 0.14 3.63 -13.40
N THR A 211 0.38 2.62 -12.57
CA THR A 211 0.64 2.84 -11.12
C THR A 211 1.88 3.72 -10.89
N LEU A 212 2.95 3.52 -11.67
CA LEU A 212 4.14 4.38 -11.65
C LEU A 212 3.82 5.84 -12.03
N LYS A 213 2.95 6.07 -13.03
CA LYS A 213 2.53 7.43 -13.41
C LYS A 213 1.84 8.12 -12.23
N CYS A 214 0.96 7.40 -11.53
CA CYS A 214 0.27 7.91 -10.37
C CYS A 214 1.24 8.27 -9.22
N PHE A 215 2.24 7.42 -8.96
CA PHE A 215 3.31 7.72 -7.99
C PHE A 215 4.07 8.99 -8.37
N SER A 216 4.54 9.08 -9.62
CA SER A 216 5.33 10.22 -10.10
C SER A 216 4.55 11.54 -10.12
N PHE A 217 3.28 11.51 -10.56
CA PHE A 217 2.40 12.68 -10.51
C PHE A 217 2.15 13.15 -9.07
N ALA A 218 1.89 12.23 -8.15
CA ALA A 218 1.64 12.58 -6.77
C ALA A 218 2.92 13.08 -6.05
N LEU A 219 4.08 12.46 -6.32
CA LEU A 219 5.39 12.90 -5.83
C LEU A 219 5.76 14.30 -6.34
N GLY A 220 5.53 14.59 -7.63
CA GLY A 220 5.77 15.92 -8.19
C GLY A 220 4.81 16.96 -7.63
N LEU A 221 3.51 16.66 -7.53
CA LEU A 221 2.50 17.61 -7.03
C LEU A 221 2.77 18.05 -5.58
N GLN A 222 3.11 17.12 -4.66
CA GLN A 222 3.46 17.49 -3.28
C GLN A 222 4.74 18.35 -3.24
N ASN A 223 5.71 18.09 -4.12
CA ASN A 223 7.00 18.77 -4.10
C ASN A 223 6.91 20.17 -4.75
N ILE A 224 6.11 20.32 -5.81
CA ILE A 224 5.71 21.62 -6.37
C ILE A 224 5.04 22.46 -5.27
N ALA A 225 4.06 21.90 -4.56
CA ALA A 225 3.38 22.59 -3.46
C ALA A 225 4.33 22.96 -2.31
N GLY A 226 5.27 22.06 -1.96
CA GLY A 226 6.29 22.32 -0.94
C GLY A 226 7.22 23.48 -1.32
N VAL A 227 7.78 23.48 -2.53
CA VAL A 227 8.66 24.58 -2.99
C VAL A 227 7.89 25.90 -3.13
N PHE A 228 6.63 25.89 -3.58
CA PHE A 228 5.80 27.10 -3.52
C PHE A 228 5.59 27.58 -2.08
N THR A 229 5.46 26.68 -1.11
CA THR A 229 5.35 27.07 0.31
C THR A 229 6.65 27.67 0.83
N HIS A 230 7.80 27.09 0.48
CA HIS A 230 9.13 27.65 0.81
C HIS A 230 9.33 29.06 0.21
N LEU A 231 8.82 29.30 -0.99
CA LEU A 231 8.94 30.58 -1.69
C LEU A 231 7.93 31.65 -1.23
N LEU A 232 6.74 31.24 -0.77
CA LEU A 232 5.66 32.16 -0.36
C LEU A 232 5.62 32.41 1.15
N ILE A 233 6.03 31.43 1.96
CA ILE A 233 6.06 31.50 3.43
C ILE A 233 7.40 30.90 3.94
N PRO A 234 8.54 31.54 3.64
CA PRO A 234 9.84 31.03 4.04
C PRO A 234 9.97 30.95 5.56
N MET A 235 10.44 29.81 6.06
CA MET A 235 10.51 29.48 7.49
C MET A 235 11.86 28.84 7.82
N ALA A 236 12.42 29.22 8.97
CA ALA A 236 13.72 28.72 9.42
C ALA A 236 13.63 27.28 9.99
N SER A 237 14.77 26.60 9.94
CA SER A 237 15.06 25.27 10.47
C SER A 237 15.61 25.32 11.91
N PRO A 238 15.69 24.18 12.62
CA PRO A 238 16.25 24.10 13.98
C PRO A 238 17.63 24.74 14.11
N TRP A 239 18.58 24.39 13.22
CA TRP A 239 19.96 24.90 13.28
C TRP A 239 20.06 26.43 13.29
N PHE A 240 19.13 27.15 12.66
CA PHE A 240 19.15 28.61 12.66
C PHE A 240 18.81 29.15 14.07
N THR A 241 17.82 28.55 14.71
CA THR A 241 17.41 28.88 16.09
C THR A 241 18.47 28.47 17.11
N HIS A 242 19.17 27.35 16.90
CA HIS A 242 20.24 26.90 17.79
C HIS A 242 21.56 27.69 17.60
N LEU A 243 21.83 28.21 16.40
CA LEU A 243 23.05 28.98 16.09
C LEU A 243 22.93 30.47 16.44
N TYR A 244 21.77 31.08 16.19
CA TYR A 244 21.57 32.55 16.35
C TYR A 244 20.57 32.93 17.45
N GLY A 245 19.77 31.97 17.95
CA GLY A 245 18.70 32.22 18.92
C GLY A 245 17.38 32.67 18.29
N ILE A 246 16.25 32.33 18.92
CA ILE A 246 14.89 32.59 18.41
C ILE A 246 14.56 34.08 18.22
N ASN A 247 15.38 34.98 18.78
CA ASN A 247 15.18 36.42 18.74
C ASN A 247 16.17 37.18 17.85
N ASP A 248 17.04 36.49 17.10
CA ASP A 248 17.84 37.13 16.04
C ASP A 248 16.96 37.85 15.02
N THR A 249 17.48 38.98 14.54
CA THR A 249 16.95 39.76 13.41
C THR A 249 18.03 40.18 12.42
N GLU A 250 19.31 39.87 12.68
CA GLU A 250 20.43 40.25 11.81
C GLU A 250 20.62 39.22 10.69
N HIS A 251 20.53 37.93 11.02
CA HIS A 251 20.76 36.80 10.12
C HIS A 251 19.47 36.33 9.41
N VAL A 252 18.30 36.85 9.82
CA VAL A 252 16.98 36.60 9.19
C VAL A 252 16.84 37.38 7.87
N ASN A 253 17.72 37.11 6.90
CA ASN A 253 17.81 37.84 5.63
C ASN A 253 18.21 36.92 4.45
N TYR A 254 17.96 37.36 3.20
CA TYR A 254 18.23 36.57 1.99
C TYR A 254 19.70 36.57 1.49
N THR A 255 20.64 37.16 2.23
CA THR A 255 22.09 37.03 1.98
C THR A 255 22.75 36.00 2.89
N GLN A 256 21.99 35.34 3.78
CA GLN A 256 22.45 34.22 4.59
C GLN A 256 22.75 32.99 3.71
N ASP A 257 23.97 32.45 3.80
CA ASP A 257 24.35 31.20 3.13
C ASP A 257 23.68 29.97 3.77
N GLY A 258 23.46 28.93 2.96
CA GLY A 258 22.97 27.63 3.45
C GLY A 258 23.99 26.93 4.36
N PHE A 259 23.54 26.39 5.49
CA PHE A 259 24.38 25.73 6.49
C PHE A 259 24.14 24.22 6.54
N ALA A 260 25.21 23.43 6.70
CA ALA A 260 25.16 21.97 6.70
C ALA A 260 24.92 21.34 8.10
N ALA A 261 24.83 22.14 9.17
CA ALA A 261 24.52 21.72 10.54
C ALA A 261 25.18 20.40 10.96
N GLY A 262 24.41 19.38 11.37
CA GLY A 262 24.94 18.10 11.85
C GLY A 262 25.78 17.32 10.82
N LEU A 263 25.65 17.61 9.52
CA LEU A 263 26.46 16.95 8.47
C LEU A 263 27.94 17.37 8.49
N ILE A 264 28.28 18.47 9.17
CA ILE A 264 29.68 18.90 9.38
C ILE A 264 30.45 17.85 10.21
N ARG A 265 29.78 17.16 11.14
CA ARG A 265 30.34 16.01 11.88
C ARG A 265 30.69 14.87 10.93
N VAL A 266 29.82 14.60 9.95
CA VAL A 266 29.99 13.54 8.95
C VAL A 266 31.16 13.84 8.00
N ASP A 267 31.23 15.07 7.48
CA ASP A 267 32.35 15.55 6.67
C ASP A 267 33.69 15.36 7.41
N THR A 268 33.72 15.68 8.72
CA THR A 268 34.86 15.41 9.61
C THR A 268 35.17 13.91 9.74
N HIS A 269 34.16 13.05 9.94
CA HIS A 269 34.35 11.59 10.07
C HIS A 269 34.86 10.89 8.81
N LEU A 270 34.61 11.49 7.64
CA LEU A 270 34.98 10.98 6.31
C LEU A 270 36.23 11.66 5.73
N GLY A 271 36.69 12.78 6.30
CA GLY A 271 37.80 13.56 5.75
C GLY A 271 37.45 14.27 4.45
N THR A 272 36.21 14.73 4.29
CA THR A 272 35.74 15.42 3.07
C THR A 272 35.02 16.73 3.41
N HIS A 273 34.70 17.52 2.38
CA HIS A 273 33.84 18.71 2.50
C HIS A 273 32.64 18.63 1.56
N LEU A 274 32.18 17.41 1.25
CA LEU A 274 31.16 17.18 0.22
C LEU A 274 29.78 17.66 0.67
N ASN A 275 29.40 17.38 1.92
CA ASN A 275 28.11 17.79 2.44
C ASN A 275 28.10 19.32 2.66
N THR A 276 29.15 19.87 3.27
CA THR A 276 29.32 21.31 3.51
C THR A 276 29.22 22.13 2.22
N LYS A 277 29.96 21.73 1.17
CA LYS A 277 29.90 22.42 -0.14
C LYS A 277 28.54 22.28 -0.82
N GLY A 278 27.85 21.15 -0.64
CA GLY A 278 26.51 20.94 -1.19
C GLY A 278 25.48 21.91 -0.61
N PHE A 279 25.47 22.10 0.72
CA PHE A 279 24.48 22.94 1.39
C PHE A 279 24.68 24.44 1.17
N HIS A 280 25.92 24.92 1.04
CA HIS A 280 26.20 26.31 0.65
C HIS A 280 25.66 26.66 -0.76
N MET A 281 25.35 25.67 -1.61
CA MET A 281 24.76 25.90 -2.94
C MET A 281 23.21 25.83 -2.95
N SER A 282 22.54 25.72 -1.80
CA SER A 282 21.07 25.66 -1.77
C SER A 282 20.44 27.01 -2.20
N PRO A 283 19.57 27.05 -3.24
CA PRO A 283 18.89 28.27 -3.65
C PRO A 283 17.80 28.74 -2.65
N ILE A 284 17.45 27.88 -1.70
CA ILE A 284 16.43 28.12 -0.66
C ILE A 284 17.03 27.72 0.69
N VAL A 285 17.30 28.71 1.55
CA VAL A 285 17.83 28.49 2.91
C VAL A 285 16.70 28.39 3.93
N PHE A 286 15.72 29.29 3.88
CA PHE A 286 14.54 29.31 4.76
C PHE A 286 13.41 28.43 4.21
N GLY A 287 13.73 27.16 3.91
CA GLY A 287 12.85 26.17 3.29
C GLY A 287 12.44 25.01 4.21
N ALA A 288 12.30 25.25 5.52
CA ALA A 288 12.06 24.15 6.47
C ALA A 288 10.67 23.49 6.32
N VAL A 289 9.61 24.30 6.16
CA VAL A 289 8.20 23.86 6.18
C VAL A 289 7.58 23.92 4.78
N PRO A 290 7.06 22.81 4.21
CA PRO A 290 7.13 21.43 4.70
C PRO A 290 8.49 20.79 4.45
N SER A 291 8.82 19.75 5.22
CA SER A 291 9.96 18.90 4.89
C SER A 291 9.66 18.03 3.67
N LEU A 292 10.36 18.30 2.57
CA LEU A 292 10.35 17.43 1.39
C LEU A 292 10.99 16.07 1.68
N HIS A 293 11.94 15.99 2.63
CA HIS A 293 12.50 14.71 3.08
C HIS A 293 11.42 13.79 3.67
N SER A 294 10.57 14.32 4.56
CA SER A 294 9.40 13.60 5.08
C SER A 294 8.39 13.28 3.98
N ALA A 295 7.99 14.29 3.19
CA ALA A 295 6.96 14.11 2.16
C ALA A 295 7.36 13.03 1.13
N ILE A 296 8.61 13.03 0.66
CA ILE A 296 9.12 12.04 -0.31
C ILE A 296 9.14 10.63 0.32
N ALA A 297 9.62 10.49 1.56
CA ALA A 297 9.67 9.20 2.23
C ALA A 297 8.26 8.63 2.50
N PHE A 298 7.34 9.48 2.96
CA PHE A 298 5.96 9.09 3.23
C PHE A 298 5.18 8.78 1.94
N GLN A 299 5.45 9.47 0.84
CA GLN A 299 4.84 9.17 -0.45
C GLN A 299 5.23 7.79 -0.98
N CYS A 300 6.48 7.37 -0.76
CA CYS A 300 6.93 6.02 -1.05
C CYS A 300 6.21 4.99 -0.15
N ALA A 301 6.04 5.32 1.14
CA ALA A 301 5.30 4.48 2.08
C ALA A 301 3.83 4.32 1.70
N LEU A 302 3.10 5.39 1.34
CA LEU A 302 1.70 5.30 0.90
C LEU A 302 1.54 4.36 -0.29
N PHE A 303 2.38 4.47 -1.32
CA PHE A 303 2.31 3.58 -2.48
C PHE A 303 2.69 2.12 -2.15
N LEU A 304 3.72 1.87 -1.33
CA LEU A 304 4.12 0.50 -0.99
C LEU A 304 3.17 -0.17 0.03
N LEU A 305 2.68 0.56 1.02
CA LEU A 305 1.68 0.06 1.98
C LEU A 305 0.36 -0.30 1.28
N THR A 306 -0.10 0.56 0.36
CA THR A 306 -1.32 0.31 -0.42
C THR A 306 -1.14 -0.81 -1.44
N ARG A 307 -0.11 -0.75 -2.28
CA ARG A 307 0.01 -1.62 -3.47
C ARG A 307 0.75 -2.95 -3.24
N SER A 308 1.54 -3.12 -2.18
CA SER A 308 2.15 -4.43 -1.89
C SER A 308 1.11 -5.44 -1.37
N THR A 309 0.59 -6.28 -2.28
CA THR A 309 -0.61 -7.11 -2.10
C THR A 309 -0.31 -8.60 -1.97
N SER A 310 -1.31 -9.39 -1.54
CA SER A 310 -1.24 -10.86 -1.52
C SER A 310 -2.11 -11.52 -2.60
N LEU A 311 -2.23 -10.86 -3.74
CA LEU A 311 -3.16 -11.23 -4.82
C LEU A 311 -2.68 -12.38 -5.71
N LYS A 312 -1.38 -12.62 -5.78
CA LYS A 312 -0.72 -13.51 -6.76
C LYS A 312 -1.24 -14.96 -6.73
N HIS A 313 -1.79 -15.39 -5.61
CA HIS A 313 -2.31 -16.75 -5.38
C HIS A 313 -3.83 -16.86 -5.58
N ARG A 314 -4.50 -15.78 -6.01
CA ARG A 314 -5.97 -15.67 -6.02
C ARG A 314 -6.58 -15.56 -7.41
N PHE A 315 -5.76 -15.21 -8.41
CA PHE A 315 -6.12 -15.22 -9.83
C PHE A 315 -6.05 -16.61 -10.49
N LEU A 316 -5.80 -17.66 -9.71
CA LEU A 316 -5.56 -19.03 -10.19
C LEU A 316 -6.73 -19.98 -9.92
N LYS A 317 -7.78 -19.52 -9.23
CA LYS A 317 -8.81 -20.42 -8.76
C LYS A 317 -9.86 -20.71 -9.81
N ASP A 318 -10.12 -22.00 -9.97
CA ASP A 318 -11.27 -22.61 -10.62
C ASP A 318 -11.36 -22.45 -12.15
N ASN A 319 -10.49 -23.22 -12.84
CA ASN A 319 -10.84 -23.88 -14.11
C ASN A 319 -10.45 -25.39 -14.05
N HIS A 320 -10.84 -26.03 -12.95
CA HIS A 320 -10.80 -27.49 -12.76
C HIS A 320 -12.20 -28.09 -12.60
N GLN A 321 -13.20 -27.49 -13.26
CA GLN A 321 -14.25 -28.34 -13.81
C GLN A 321 -13.64 -29.12 -14.97
N GLN A 322 -13.26 -30.37 -14.71
CA GLN A 322 -13.10 -31.34 -15.79
C GLN A 322 -14.42 -31.38 -16.58
N VAL A 323 -14.36 -31.17 -17.89
CA VAL A 323 -15.44 -31.60 -18.78
C VAL A 323 -15.37 -33.13 -18.85
N ASN A 324 -15.84 -33.78 -17.79
CA ASN A 324 -16.00 -35.22 -17.71
C ASN A 324 -17.21 -35.63 -18.56
N LEU A 325 -17.02 -35.57 -19.88
CA LEU A 325 -17.75 -36.43 -20.81
C LEU A 325 -17.33 -37.87 -20.48
N LYS A 326 -18.12 -38.52 -19.60
CA LYS A 326 -17.98 -39.94 -19.25
C LYS A 326 -18.44 -40.81 -20.42
N ASP A 327 -17.62 -40.89 -21.46
CA ASP A 327 -17.57 -42.08 -22.32
C ASP A 327 -16.69 -43.14 -21.65
N GLU A 328 -17.21 -43.73 -20.57
CA GLU A 328 -16.58 -44.88 -19.91
C GLU A 328 -16.89 -46.17 -20.67
N SER A 329 -16.07 -46.46 -21.68
CA SER A 329 -15.97 -47.80 -22.28
C SER A 329 -14.56 -48.33 -22.08
N TYR A 330 -14.40 -49.28 -21.15
CA TYR A 330 -13.16 -50.04 -21.00
C TYR A 330 -12.90 -50.93 -22.22
N GLY A 331 -11.63 -51.20 -22.48
CA GLY A 331 -11.16 -52.22 -23.42
C GLY A 331 -9.68 -52.52 -23.15
N GLU A 332 -9.38 -53.75 -22.74
CA GLU A 332 -8.01 -54.26 -22.57
C GLU A 332 -7.41 -54.67 -23.94
N ASP A 333 -6.10 -54.95 -23.95
CA ASP A 333 -5.34 -55.30 -25.14
C ASP A 333 -5.85 -56.58 -25.84
N LEU A 334 -5.70 -56.66 -27.18
CA LEU A 334 -4.94 -57.72 -27.87
C LEU A 334 -4.92 -57.59 -29.42
N GLU A 335 -3.71 -57.65 -29.96
CA GLU A 335 -3.26 -58.14 -31.30
C GLU A 335 -4.01 -57.76 -32.62
N MET A 336 -3.37 -58.09 -33.75
CA MET A 336 -3.77 -57.68 -35.10
C MET A 336 -4.37 -58.80 -35.96
N ALA A 337 -5.14 -58.34 -36.97
CA ALA A 337 -5.44 -59.05 -38.23
C ALA A 337 -6.62 -60.07 -38.17
N PRO A 338 -7.16 -60.51 -39.33
CA PRO A 338 -8.34 -59.81 -39.85
C PRO A 338 -9.47 -60.71 -40.40
N LEU A 339 -10.50 -60.04 -40.94
CA LEU A 339 -11.42 -60.51 -41.99
C LEU A 339 -12.56 -61.50 -41.60
N SER A 340 -13.78 -60.96 -41.76
CA SER A 340 -14.88 -61.50 -42.58
C SER A 340 -16.14 -62.08 -41.89
N LEU A 341 -17.28 -61.65 -42.48
CA LEU A 341 -18.52 -62.39 -42.73
C LEU A 341 -19.42 -62.90 -41.57
N ARG A 342 -20.67 -62.40 -41.64
CA ARG A 342 -21.94 -63.18 -41.62
C ARG A 342 -22.45 -63.74 -40.27
N GLY A 343 -23.64 -63.26 -39.87
CA GLY A 343 -24.67 -64.17 -39.32
C GLY A 343 -25.58 -63.65 -38.20
N GLN A 344 -26.76 -63.15 -38.58
CA GLN A 344 -28.10 -63.45 -38.01
C GLN A 344 -28.35 -63.55 -36.47
N SER A 345 -29.39 -62.80 -36.07
CA SER A 345 -30.58 -63.25 -35.29
C SER A 345 -30.54 -63.58 -33.80
N GLN A 346 -31.52 -62.99 -33.08
CA GLN A 346 -32.35 -63.61 -32.01
C GLN A 346 -31.66 -63.94 -30.65
N ASP A 347 -32.35 -64.00 -29.50
CA ASP A 347 -33.72 -63.54 -29.17
C ASP A 347 -33.93 -63.34 -27.65
N ASN A 348 -34.98 -62.57 -27.30
CA ASN A 348 -35.92 -62.76 -26.18
C ASN A 348 -35.50 -63.07 -24.70
N THR A 349 -36.13 -62.28 -23.81
CA THR A 349 -36.96 -62.68 -22.63
C THR A 349 -36.43 -62.85 -21.18
N ASN A 350 -37.10 -62.07 -20.30
CA ASN A 350 -37.83 -62.48 -19.08
C ASN A 350 -37.15 -62.76 -17.70
N ALA A 351 -37.68 -62.04 -16.69
CA ALA A 351 -38.27 -62.59 -15.44
C ALA A 351 -37.33 -63.07 -14.29
N ILE A 352 -37.72 -63.21 -12.99
CA ILE A 352 -38.84 -62.68 -12.14
C ILE A 352 -38.51 -62.92 -10.63
N ASN A 353 -38.98 -62.05 -9.72
CA ASN A 353 -39.28 -62.27 -8.27
C ASN A 353 -38.22 -62.61 -7.17
N ASN A 354 -38.34 -61.85 -6.06
CA ASN A 354 -38.56 -62.28 -4.65
C ASN A 354 -37.43 -62.65 -3.63
N LYS A 355 -37.55 -61.97 -2.46
CA LYS A 355 -37.62 -62.48 -1.06
C LYS A 355 -36.38 -62.82 -0.20
N THR A 356 -36.09 -61.89 0.74
CA THR A 356 -36.04 -62.04 2.23
C THR A 356 -35.12 -63.04 2.97
N ASN A 357 -34.42 -62.48 3.98
CA ASN A 357 -34.26 -62.91 5.40
C ASN A 357 -32.94 -63.52 5.97
N SER A 358 -32.68 -63.08 7.21
CA SER A 358 -32.05 -63.74 8.40
C SER A 358 -30.53 -63.96 8.56
N ASN A 359 -29.96 -63.16 9.48
CA ASN A 359 -29.15 -63.47 10.69
C ASN A 359 -28.09 -64.60 10.73
N SER A 360 -26.92 -64.29 11.31
CA SER A 360 -26.34 -65.02 12.48
C SER A 360 -25.22 -64.19 13.18
N ASN A 361 -24.79 -64.58 14.40
CA ASN A 361 -23.96 -63.78 15.33
C ASN A 361 -22.64 -64.47 15.75
N SER A 362 -21.62 -63.67 16.16
CA SER A 362 -20.64 -63.93 17.25
C SER A 362 -19.80 -62.65 17.50
N ASN A 363 -19.62 -62.06 18.70
CA ASN A 363 -19.13 -62.53 20.02
C ASN A 363 -17.60 -62.82 20.03
N SER A 364 -16.79 -62.45 21.05
CA SER A 364 -17.06 -61.82 22.37
C SER A 364 -15.81 -61.18 23.04
N GLU A 365 -16.00 -60.52 24.21
CA GLU A 365 -15.05 -60.23 25.33
C GLU A 365 -13.77 -59.36 25.08
N ASP A 366 -13.20 -58.60 26.04
CA ASP A 366 -13.63 -57.89 27.28
C ASP A 366 -12.48 -56.91 27.69
N GLU A 367 -12.50 -55.99 28.67
CA GLU A 367 -13.43 -55.59 29.77
C GLU A 367 -13.75 -54.05 29.56
N GLY A 368 -14.13 -53.17 30.51
CA GLY A 368 -14.21 -53.30 31.97
C GLY A 368 -14.63 -52.06 32.78
N CYS A 369 -14.53 -52.19 34.11
CA CYS A 369 -15.10 -51.29 35.13
C CYS A 369 -14.22 -50.08 35.53
N SER A 370 -14.71 -48.92 36.00
CA SER A 370 -16.07 -48.47 36.44
C SER A 370 -16.10 -46.89 36.47
N SER A 371 -17.02 -46.09 37.07
CA SER A 371 -18.01 -46.29 38.16
C SER A 371 -19.19 -45.26 38.21
N LEU A 372 -19.31 -44.46 39.28
CA LEU A 372 -20.45 -43.67 39.78
C LEU A 372 -20.10 -42.15 39.76
N SER A 373 -20.98 -41.13 39.90
CA SER A 373 -22.46 -40.94 40.03
C SER A 373 -22.72 -39.40 40.11
N SER A 374 -23.89 -38.76 39.98
CA SER A 374 -25.29 -39.04 39.56
C SER A 374 -26.08 -37.70 39.56
N SER A 375 -27.33 -37.69 39.07
CA SER A 375 -28.45 -36.74 39.39
C SER A 375 -28.29 -35.24 39.10
N GLU A 376 -29.32 -34.45 38.75
CA GLU A 376 -30.70 -34.69 38.23
C GLU A 376 -31.25 -33.36 37.64
N ASN A 377 -32.29 -33.45 36.78
CA ASN A 377 -33.48 -32.59 36.55
C ASN A 377 -33.47 -31.07 36.95
N ILE A 378 -34.20 -30.13 36.33
CA ILE A 378 -35.63 -30.13 35.95
C ILE A 378 -35.93 -29.15 34.78
N VAL A 379 -36.66 -29.67 33.78
CA VAL A 379 -37.80 -29.13 32.97
C VAL A 379 -38.08 -27.61 32.92
N GLY A 380 -38.36 -27.12 31.69
CA GLY A 380 -39.21 -25.95 31.44
C GLY A 380 -39.58 -25.78 29.95
N SER A 381 -40.73 -26.30 29.50
CA SER A 381 -41.26 -26.17 28.13
C SER A 381 -42.49 -25.26 28.09
N LEU A 382 -42.72 -24.58 26.97
CA LEU A 382 -44.07 -24.18 26.51
C LEU A 382 -44.07 -23.93 24.99
N ASN A 383 -45.18 -24.31 24.34
CA ASN A 383 -45.41 -24.14 22.89
C ASN A 383 -46.25 -22.88 22.60
N ASN A 384 -46.25 -22.46 21.33
CA ASN A 384 -47.38 -21.95 20.50
C ASN A 384 -46.77 -21.53 19.13
N SER A 385 -47.24 -21.84 17.91
CA SER A 385 -48.57 -22.04 17.30
C SER A 385 -49.47 -20.80 17.34
N ALA A 386 -49.97 -20.24 16.24
CA ALA A 386 -49.70 -20.48 14.80
C ALA A 386 -49.98 -19.16 14.05
N ASP A 387 -50.05 -19.18 12.71
CA ASP A 387 -51.11 -18.57 11.90
C ASP A 387 -50.69 -18.56 10.41
N ASP A 388 -51.65 -18.81 9.52
CA ASP A 388 -51.47 -18.99 8.08
C ASP A 388 -51.89 -17.73 7.28
N GLU A 389 -51.39 -17.56 6.06
CA GLU A 389 -52.13 -16.89 4.98
C GLU A 389 -51.56 -17.33 3.60
N GLU A 390 -52.41 -17.96 2.79
CA GLU A 390 -52.16 -18.29 1.37
C GLU A 390 -52.92 -17.30 0.48
N GLU A 391 -52.38 -16.92 -0.67
CA GLU A 391 -53.19 -16.40 -1.78
C GLU A 391 -52.56 -16.77 -3.13
N ASP A 392 -53.39 -16.87 -4.17
CA ASP A 392 -53.21 -17.84 -5.25
C ASP A 392 -52.75 -17.28 -6.61
N VAL A 393 -52.34 -18.24 -7.45
CA VAL A 393 -52.03 -18.22 -8.89
C VAL A 393 -52.75 -17.17 -9.76
N ASP A 394 -52.03 -16.60 -10.75
CA ASP A 394 -52.59 -16.39 -12.09
C ASP A 394 -51.51 -16.54 -13.20
N ASP A 395 -51.94 -16.94 -14.40
CA ASP A 395 -51.08 -17.45 -15.49
C ASP A 395 -50.96 -16.45 -16.66
N LEU A 396 -49.87 -16.47 -17.46
CA LEU A 396 -49.85 -16.10 -18.89
C LEU A 396 -48.47 -16.15 -19.59
N ASP A 397 -48.46 -16.69 -20.81
CA ASP A 397 -47.32 -16.76 -21.74
C ASP A 397 -47.14 -15.49 -22.60
N SER A 398 -45.89 -15.12 -22.90
CA SER A 398 -45.49 -14.72 -24.27
C SER A 398 -43.97 -14.48 -24.40
N THR A 399 -43.44 -14.71 -25.61
CA THR A 399 -42.02 -14.56 -25.95
C THR A 399 -41.66 -13.23 -26.61
N LYS A 400 -40.49 -12.66 -26.27
CA LYS A 400 -39.59 -11.92 -27.20
C LYS A 400 -38.25 -11.54 -26.57
N ASN A 401 -37.23 -11.42 -27.42
CA ASN A 401 -35.90 -10.91 -27.07
C ASN A 401 -35.87 -9.38 -27.13
N GLU A 402 -35.41 -8.71 -26.07
CA GLU A 402 -34.89 -7.34 -26.12
C GLU A 402 -33.66 -7.20 -25.20
N GLU A 403 -32.75 -6.29 -25.55
CA GLU A 403 -31.45 -6.13 -24.91
C GLU A 403 -31.56 -5.50 -23.51
N ARG A 404 -31.23 -6.25 -22.45
CA ARG A 404 -31.10 -5.68 -21.10
C ARG A 404 -29.70 -5.19 -20.80
N VAL A 405 -29.55 -3.87 -20.75
CA VAL A 405 -28.44 -3.19 -20.06
C VAL A 405 -28.46 -3.60 -18.59
N ILE A 406 -27.46 -4.37 -18.14
CA ILE A 406 -27.36 -4.83 -16.75
C ILE A 406 -26.83 -3.70 -15.87
N THR A 407 -27.75 -2.92 -15.29
CA THR A 407 -27.45 -1.97 -14.23
C THR A 407 -27.18 -2.73 -12.92
N TYR A 408 -25.95 -2.65 -12.41
CA TYR A 408 -25.49 -3.52 -11.31
C TYR A 408 -25.94 -3.03 -9.92
N THR A 409 -27.18 -3.30 -9.53
CA THR A 409 -27.64 -3.15 -8.13
C THR A 409 -27.16 -4.33 -7.27
N PRO A 410 -26.43 -4.10 -6.16
CA PRO A 410 -25.98 -5.19 -5.30
C PRO A 410 -27.13 -5.71 -4.43
N ASN A 411 -27.66 -6.89 -4.76
CA ASN A 411 -28.55 -7.60 -3.85
C ASN A 411 -27.83 -7.84 -2.51
N GLN A 412 -28.55 -7.59 -1.42
CA GLN A 412 -28.18 -8.13 -0.12
C GLN A 412 -28.71 -9.58 -0.04
N ASP A 413 -28.19 -10.32 0.93
CA ASP A 413 -28.65 -11.65 1.34
C ASP A 413 -28.62 -12.76 0.26
N ASN A 414 -27.42 -13.34 0.10
CA ASN A 414 -27.26 -14.76 0.43
C ASN A 414 -25.78 -15.11 0.69
N ASN A 415 -25.52 -16.18 1.45
CA ASN A 415 -24.16 -16.62 1.84
C ASN A 415 -23.39 -17.35 0.73
N ASN A 416 -23.74 -17.12 -0.54
CA ASN A 416 -23.02 -17.70 -1.67
C ASN A 416 -21.68 -16.97 -1.86
N HIS A 417 -20.59 -17.74 -1.72
CA HIS A 417 -19.24 -17.26 -1.96
C HIS A 417 -19.03 -17.13 -3.48
N VAL A 418 -19.50 -16.01 -4.06
CA VAL A 418 -19.30 -15.69 -5.49
C VAL A 418 -17.79 -15.70 -5.77
N SER A 419 -17.34 -16.67 -6.56
CA SER A 419 -16.00 -16.66 -7.13
C SER A 419 -15.88 -15.47 -8.08
N LEU A 420 -14.75 -14.78 -8.01
CA LEU A 420 -14.37 -13.87 -9.07
C LEU A 420 -13.57 -14.71 -10.05
N ASP A 421 -14.23 -15.16 -11.10
CA ASP A 421 -13.62 -15.99 -12.13
C ASP A 421 -12.70 -15.09 -12.97
N PHE A 422 -11.41 -15.37 -12.94
CA PHE A 422 -10.38 -14.53 -13.56
C PHE A 422 -9.78 -15.23 -14.79
N ILE A 423 -9.33 -14.44 -15.77
CA ILE A 423 -8.55 -14.94 -16.91
C ILE A 423 -7.28 -15.64 -16.40
N HIS A 424 -7.10 -16.90 -16.80
CA HIS A 424 -5.90 -17.67 -16.49
C HIS A 424 -4.70 -17.16 -17.31
N TYR A 425 -3.68 -16.68 -16.61
CA TYR A 425 -2.51 -16.02 -17.25
C TYR A 425 -1.17 -16.74 -17.02
N TYR A 426 -1.06 -17.61 -16.01
CA TYR A 426 0.15 -18.30 -15.55
C TYR A 426 -0.20 -19.43 -14.56
N ASP A 427 0.67 -20.43 -14.44
CA ASP A 427 0.58 -21.48 -13.42
C ASP A 427 1.41 -21.14 -12.17
N GLU A 428 0.92 -21.48 -10.97
CA GLU A 428 1.64 -21.30 -9.70
C GLU A 428 2.52 -22.51 -9.35
N ASN A 429 3.77 -22.25 -8.95
CA ASN A 429 4.61 -23.28 -8.32
C ASN A 429 4.26 -23.46 -6.83
N LEU A 430 3.31 -24.36 -6.56
CA LEU A 430 2.85 -24.70 -5.20
C LEU A 430 3.95 -25.26 -4.28
N GLU A 431 5.01 -25.88 -4.82
CA GLU A 431 6.13 -26.38 -4.02
C GLU A 431 6.96 -25.23 -3.44
N ILE A 432 7.08 -24.11 -4.17
CA ILE A 432 7.77 -22.90 -3.74
C ILE A 432 6.89 -22.08 -2.79
N THR A 433 5.62 -21.83 -3.13
CA THR A 433 4.76 -20.89 -2.38
C THR A 433 4.29 -21.42 -1.03
N ASN A 434 4.20 -22.75 -0.86
CA ASN A 434 3.88 -23.35 0.44
C ASN A 434 4.99 -23.15 1.49
N LYS A 435 6.25 -22.97 1.07
CA LYS A 435 7.40 -22.81 1.98
C LYS A 435 7.25 -21.54 2.82
N TRP A 436 7.46 -21.68 4.13
CA TRP A 436 7.07 -20.67 5.12
C TRP A 436 7.66 -19.27 4.87
N TYR A 437 8.89 -19.20 4.36
CA TYR A 437 9.60 -17.93 4.11
C TYR A 437 9.09 -17.21 2.85
N PHE A 438 8.58 -17.92 1.83
CA PHE A 438 7.92 -17.29 0.69
C PHE A 438 6.63 -16.56 1.09
N ARG A 439 5.97 -16.98 2.18
CA ARG A 439 4.79 -16.27 2.74
C ARG A 439 5.11 -14.83 3.17
N ILE A 440 6.39 -14.48 3.39
CA ILE A 440 6.83 -13.11 3.71
C ILE A 440 6.77 -12.22 2.46
N PHE A 441 7.30 -12.71 1.34
CA PHE A 441 7.22 -12.05 0.03
C PHE A 441 5.77 -11.99 -0.47
N ASN A 442 5.03 -13.09 -0.37
CA ASN A 442 3.67 -13.22 -0.89
C ASN A 442 2.63 -12.39 -0.12
N LYS A 443 2.92 -11.96 1.12
CA LYS A 443 2.10 -10.98 1.87
C LYS A 443 2.53 -9.51 1.62
N GLY A 444 3.57 -9.32 0.81
CA GLY A 444 4.21 -8.03 0.60
C GLY A 444 4.80 -7.45 1.89
N LEU A 445 5.27 -8.28 2.83
CA LEU A 445 5.80 -7.80 4.11
C LEU A 445 7.16 -7.11 3.93
N VAL A 446 8.04 -7.66 3.08
CA VAL A 446 9.37 -7.10 2.81
C VAL A 446 9.33 -5.61 2.42
N PRO A 447 8.61 -5.16 1.36
CA PRO A 447 8.56 -3.74 1.01
C PRO A 447 7.90 -2.87 2.10
N LYS A 448 6.91 -3.38 2.83
CA LYS A 448 6.21 -2.65 3.90
C LYS A 448 7.12 -2.41 5.12
N SER A 449 7.86 -3.44 5.54
CA SER A 449 8.83 -3.34 6.63
C SER A 449 9.99 -2.41 6.25
N LEU A 450 10.58 -2.59 5.07
CA LEU A 450 11.70 -1.75 4.61
C LEU A 450 11.31 -0.27 4.49
N ILE A 451 10.12 0.04 3.94
CA ILE A 451 9.70 1.44 3.81
C ILE A 451 9.28 2.05 5.15
N GLY A 452 8.67 1.26 6.05
CA GLY A 452 8.38 1.69 7.42
C GLY A 452 9.65 2.05 8.18
N SER A 453 10.66 1.18 8.13
CA SER A 453 11.99 1.46 8.71
C SER A 453 12.66 2.68 8.07
N PHE A 454 12.55 2.88 6.75
CA PHE A 454 13.12 4.06 6.10
C PHE A 454 12.43 5.36 6.52
N VAL A 455 11.09 5.41 6.62
CA VAL A 455 10.37 6.62 7.05
C VAL A 455 10.84 7.05 8.46
N ILE A 456 10.87 6.12 9.40
CA ILE A 456 11.34 6.32 10.78
C ILE A 456 12.80 6.80 10.78
N LEU A 457 13.68 6.09 10.07
CA LEU A 457 15.10 6.43 9.99
C LEU A 457 15.33 7.81 9.35
N GLN A 458 14.54 8.17 8.35
CA GLN A 458 14.63 9.47 7.68
C GLN A 458 14.19 10.61 8.60
N TRP A 459 13.06 10.46 9.30
CA TRP A 459 12.58 11.45 10.27
C TRP A 459 13.59 11.67 11.39
N TRP A 460 14.04 10.59 12.03
CA TRP A 460 15.11 10.66 13.03
C TRP A 460 16.37 11.34 12.47
N ALA A 461 16.85 10.94 11.29
CA ALA A 461 18.06 11.52 10.68
C ALA A 461 17.92 13.02 10.41
N THR A 462 16.76 13.47 9.95
CA THR A 462 16.50 14.90 9.67
C THR A 462 16.44 15.77 10.94
N MET A 463 15.99 15.21 12.07
CA MET A 463 16.02 15.89 13.37
C MET A 463 17.42 15.81 14.02
N TYR A 464 18.07 14.65 13.98
CA TYR A 464 19.40 14.42 14.59
C TYR A 464 20.52 15.20 13.88
N LEU A 465 20.36 15.52 12.59
CA LEU A 465 21.22 16.42 11.82
C LEU A 465 20.81 17.89 11.93
N ASP A 466 19.77 18.21 12.70
CA ASP A 466 19.31 19.56 13.05
C ASP A 466 18.70 20.39 11.89
N HIS A 467 18.18 19.69 10.87
CA HIS A 467 17.62 20.34 9.67
C HIS A 467 16.10 20.57 9.74
N HIS A 468 15.38 19.79 10.55
CA HIS A 468 13.91 19.75 10.53
C HIS A 468 13.28 19.59 11.92
N TYR A 469 12.15 20.25 12.12
CA TYR A 469 11.26 20.13 13.28
C TYR A 469 10.25 18.98 13.09
N ARG A 470 9.75 18.36 14.16
CA ARG A 470 8.64 17.38 14.09
C ARG A 470 7.43 17.96 13.35
N PHE A 471 7.15 19.25 13.59
CA PHE A 471 6.11 20.01 12.88
C PHE A 471 6.29 19.96 11.36
N ASP A 472 7.47 20.27 10.83
CA ASP A 472 7.66 20.36 9.38
C ASP A 472 7.67 18.97 8.70
N LEU A 473 8.11 17.94 9.41
CA LEU A 473 7.99 16.54 9.02
C LEU A 473 6.52 16.12 8.95
N PHE A 474 5.71 16.53 9.93
CA PHE A 474 4.27 16.26 9.97
C PHE A 474 3.51 16.99 8.86
N ILE A 475 3.81 18.26 8.57
CA ILE A 475 3.22 18.95 7.41
C ILE A 475 3.64 18.27 6.10
N GLY A 476 4.88 17.76 6.00
CA GLY A 476 5.32 16.91 4.88
C GLY A 476 4.45 15.66 4.68
N VAL A 477 4.04 15.00 5.76
CA VAL A 477 3.07 13.87 5.71
C VAL A 477 1.70 14.33 5.23
N LEU A 478 1.20 15.48 5.67
CA LEU A 478 -0.08 16.01 5.20
C LEU A 478 -0.06 16.36 3.69
N TYR A 479 1.06 16.88 3.18
CA TYR A 479 1.24 17.17 1.76
C TYR A 479 1.25 15.88 0.92
N SER A 480 1.95 14.85 1.41
CA SER A 480 1.95 13.51 0.82
C SER A 480 0.56 12.87 0.83
N LEU A 481 -0.13 12.85 1.97
CA LEU A 481 -1.51 12.35 2.08
C LEU A 481 -2.48 13.07 1.14
N THR A 482 -2.39 14.40 1.05
CA THR A 482 -3.26 15.21 0.19
C THR A 482 -3.02 14.90 -1.29
N SER A 483 -1.76 14.92 -1.72
CA SER A 483 -1.37 14.64 -3.11
C SER A 483 -1.68 13.20 -3.51
N PHE A 484 -1.37 12.23 -2.64
CA PHE A 484 -1.76 10.84 -2.80
C PHE A 484 -3.28 10.73 -2.96
N THR A 485 -4.07 11.33 -2.07
CA THR A 485 -5.54 11.21 -2.09
C THR A 485 -6.14 11.76 -3.39
N ILE A 486 -5.67 12.92 -3.87
CA ILE A 486 -6.10 13.52 -5.15
C ILE A 486 -5.83 12.55 -6.31
N ILE A 487 -4.58 12.14 -6.51
CA ILE A 487 -4.21 11.27 -7.63
C ILE A 487 -4.83 9.87 -7.51
N ASN A 488 -4.99 9.38 -6.28
CA ASN A 488 -5.63 8.10 -6.00
C ASN A 488 -7.12 8.12 -6.36
N TRP A 489 -7.84 9.15 -5.93
CA TRP A 489 -9.28 9.30 -6.14
C TRP A 489 -9.63 9.57 -7.61
N PHE A 490 -8.87 10.41 -8.32
CA PHE A 490 -9.20 10.80 -9.69
C PHE A 490 -8.54 9.94 -10.79
N ILE A 491 -7.48 9.17 -10.49
CA ILE A 491 -6.71 8.43 -11.51
C ILE A 491 -6.47 6.96 -11.10
N LEU A 492 -5.91 6.70 -9.91
CA LEU A 492 -5.47 5.35 -9.56
C LEU A 492 -6.65 4.38 -9.40
N GLN A 493 -7.64 4.70 -8.56
CA GLN A 493 -8.80 3.84 -8.36
C GLN A 493 -9.72 3.80 -9.61
N PRO A 494 -10.27 4.91 -10.13
CA PRO A 494 -11.33 4.87 -11.16
C PRO A 494 -10.87 4.45 -12.56
N VAL A 495 -9.58 4.59 -12.88
CA VAL A 495 -9.01 4.25 -14.20
C VAL A 495 -8.04 3.08 -14.05
N VAL A 496 -6.86 3.31 -13.46
CA VAL A 496 -5.74 2.35 -13.51
C VAL A 496 -6.07 1.00 -12.86
N LEU A 497 -6.69 0.99 -11.69
CA LEU A 497 -7.06 -0.25 -11.00
C LEU A 497 -8.37 -0.85 -11.53
N ASN A 498 -9.34 0.01 -11.88
CA ASN A 498 -10.62 -0.38 -12.48
C ASN A 498 -10.43 -1.18 -13.78
N ASP A 499 -9.67 -0.63 -14.73
CA ASP A 499 -9.47 -1.24 -16.05
C ASP A 499 -8.63 -2.52 -15.94
N PHE A 500 -7.60 -2.53 -15.08
CA PHE A 500 -6.82 -3.73 -14.76
C PHE A 500 -7.69 -4.86 -14.19
N ILE A 501 -8.62 -4.55 -13.27
CA ILE A 501 -9.55 -5.54 -12.71
C ILE A 501 -10.53 -6.04 -13.77
N LYS A 502 -11.12 -5.15 -14.57
CA LYS A 502 -12.05 -5.51 -15.65
C LYS A 502 -11.40 -6.42 -16.70
N ILE A 503 -10.18 -6.10 -17.11
CA ILE A 503 -9.39 -6.94 -18.02
C ILE A 503 -9.17 -8.33 -17.40
N ARG A 504 -8.74 -8.41 -16.13
CA ARG A 504 -8.54 -9.71 -15.47
C ARG A 504 -9.83 -10.50 -15.25
N LEU A 505 -11.00 -9.85 -15.19
CA LEU A 505 -12.32 -10.48 -15.11
C LEU A 505 -12.94 -10.79 -16.50
N GLY A 506 -12.22 -10.57 -17.61
CA GLY A 506 -12.75 -10.76 -18.96
C GLY A 506 -13.87 -9.80 -19.37
N GLN A 507 -14.08 -8.72 -18.62
CA GLN A 507 -15.11 -7.71 -18.90
C GLN A 507 -14.67 -6.72 -20.00
N ILE A 508 -13.37 -6.66 -20.31
CA ILE A 508 -12.76 -5.86 -21.39
C ILE A 508 -11.63 -6.68 -22.02
N GLU A 509 -11.47 -6.61 -23.34
CA GLU A 509 -10.42 -7.31 -24.10
C GLU A 509 -9.00 -6.73 -23.83
N ASP A 510 -8.02 -7.61 -23.56
CA ASP A 510 -6.63 -7.24 -23.23
C ASP A 510 -5.77 -6.88 -24.46
N THR A 511 -6.23 -5.92 -25.27
CA THR A 511 -5.60 -5.47 -26.53
C THR A 511 -4.14 -4.97 -26.37
N LYS A 512 -3.71 -4.65 -25.14
CA LYS A 512 -2.39 -4.08 -24.82
C LYS A 512 -1.51 -4.97 -23.95
N ASN A 513 -1.99 -6.16 -23.55
CA ASN A 513 -1.34 -7.00 -22.54
C ASN A 513 -1.11 -6.21 -21.23
N GLU A 514 -2.11 -5.44 -20.80
CA GLU A 514 -2.13 -4.64 -19.57
C GLU A 514 -2.68 -5.44 -18.38
N GLY A 515 -3.33 -6.59 -18.63
CA GLY A 515 -3.65 -7.57 -17.59
C GLY A 515 -2.41 -8.19 -16.94
N LYS A 516 -1.24 -8.20 -17.59
CA LYS A 516 0.05 -8.66 -17.04
C LYS A 516 0.92 -7.50 -16.56
N THR A 517 1.55 -7.65 -15.38
CA THR A 517 2.58 -6.71 -14.90
C THR A 517 3.83 -6.76 -15.78
N LEU A 518 4.73 -5.77 -15.69
CA LEU A 518 5.98 -5.82 -16.46
C LEU A 518 6.78 -7.10 -16.16
N GLY A 519 6.89 -7.47 -14.88
CA GLY A 519 7.60 -8.68 -14.47
C GLY A 519 6.99 -9.94 -15.08
N MET A 520 5.66 -10.08 -15.07
CA MET A 520 4.97 -11.20 -15.71
C MET A 520 5.31 -11.29 -17.21
N ARG A 521 5.32 -10.16 -17.92
CA ARG A 521 5.62 -10.11 -19.37
C ARG A 521 7.09 -10.40 -19.69
N VAL A 522 8.01 -10.01 -18.81
CA VAL A 522 9.43 -10.36 -18.89
C VAL A 522 9.65 -11.86 -18.66
N PHE A 523 9.03 -12.41 -17.63
CA PHE A 523 9.15 -13.83 -17.24
C PHE A 523 8.12 -14.74 -17.92
N GLN A 524 7.45 -14.27 -18.98
CA GLN A 524 6.33 -14.97 -19.60
C GLN A 524 6.71 -16.36 -20.11
N GLY A 525 5.94 -17.38 -19.72
CA GLY A 525 6.19 -18.77 -20.06
C GLY A 525 7.37 -19.40 -19.30
N THR A 526 7.71 -18.87 -18.12
CA THR A 526 8.71 -19.46 -17.22
C THR A 526 8.09 -19.79 -15.86
N ASN A 527 8.72 -20.70 -15.12
CA ASN A 527 8.32 -21.14 -13.76
C ASN A 527 8.35 -20.01 -12.69
N TYR A 528 8.62 -18.77 -13.09
CA TYR A 528 8.66 -17.56 -12.25
C TYR A 528 7.63 -16.50 -12.66
N GLU A 529 6.81 -16.71 -13.70
CA GLU A 529 5.81 -15.71 -14.14
C GLU A 529 4.83 -15.33 -13.02
N TRP A 530 4.35 -16.33 -12.26
CA TRP A 530 3.45 -16.15 -11.10
C TRP A 530 4.02 -15.28 -9.98
N PHE A 531 5.35 -15.07 -9.93
CA PHE A 531 5.99 -14.30 -8.87
C PHE A 531 5.82 -12.79 -9.04
N PHE A 532 5.34 -12.29 -10.19
CA PHE A 532 5.32 -10.87 -10.55
C PHE A 532 3.95 -10.18 -10.49
#